data_AF-A0A093XWG6-F1
#
_entry.id   AF-A0A093XWG6-F1
#
_cell.length_a   1.000
_cell.length_b   1.000
_cell.length_c   1.000
_cell.angle_alpha   90.00
_cell.angle_beta   90.00
_cell.angle_gamma   90.00
#
_symmetry.space_group_name_H-M   'P 1'
#
loop_
_entity.id
_entity.type
_entity.pdbx_description
1 polymer ?
#
loop_
_entity_poly.entity_id
_entity_poly.type
_entity_poly.pdbx_seq_one_letter_code
_entity_poly.pdbx_strand_id
1 'polypeptide(L)'
;MADSDGEYVEDLSDDDLPTAAPAAGAGGRHATRSSGPVKDVARGGDKKDGKQGRRRAAWEDIQRSWDTVVEGADGSLSSTVEGLLEAGKRQRLLRDTTPLQRGIIRHVLLILDLSFAMTEKDLRPTRYLLTLRYATSFITEFFEQNPISQLGILGMRDGLAKPISPLSGTPTVHLEALGKLRTQDPQGSPSLQNALEMARAGLFHAPSHGTREVLIISGALLSSDPGDIHTTIASLAADRIRVSAIGLAAQVAILSEICTKTKGDYNVAMHEEHFRTLFMGVTTPPPTRTKEQNQSSLLMMGFPSRTIAKAPTLRVSRVRADADPEHAPRAVISSSLPSAELARGVVGRGSGVGGGLLFCVSCGV
;
A
#
# COMPACT_ATOMS: atom_id res chain seq x y z
N MET A 1 19.83 -8.54 -59.54
CA MET A 1 18.70 -9.03 -58.72
C MET A 1 19.04 -8.70 -57.27
N ALA A 2 18.64 -7.61 -56.65
CA ALA A 2 17.70 -6.55 -57.01
C ALA A 2 18.16 -5.25 -56.33
N ASP A 3 18.15 -4.15 -57.10
CA ASP A 3 18.28 -2.77 -56.62
C ASP A 3 16.88 -2.29 -56.19
N SER A 4 16.80 -1.49 -55.13
CA SER A 4 15.53 -0.94 -54.61
C SER A 4 15.65 0.57 -54.46
N ASP A 5 15.37 1.29 -55.54
CA ASP A 5 15.21 2.73 -55.59
C ASP A 5 13.82 3.11 -55.04
N GLY A 6 13.79 3.89 -53.96
CA GLY A 6 12.55 4.43 -53.38
C GLY A 6 12.39 5.90 -53.74
N GLU A 7 11.64 6.15 -54.80
CA GLU A 7 11.29 7.47 -55.35
C GLU A 7 10.30 8.20 -54.41
N TYR A 8 10.62 9.44 -54.04
CA TYR A 8 9.79 10.32 -53.22
C TYR A 8 8.83 11.09 -54.14
N VAL A 9 7.52 10.99 -53.92
CA VAL A 9 6.51 11.77 -54.67
C VAL A 9 5.73 12.64 -53.68
N GLU A 10 5.94 13.95 -53.79
CA GLU A 10 5.21 14.98 -53.05
C GLU A 10 4.16 15.64 -53.98
N ASP A 11 3.02 15.97 -53.37
CA ASP A 11 1.94 16.87 -53.78
C ASP A 11 1.03 16.52 -54.96
N LEU A 12 -0.28 16.52 -54.68
CA LEU A 12 -1.31 17.20 -55.48
C LEU A 12 -2.53 17.56 -54.60
N SER A 13 -2.77 18.86 -54.53
CA SER A 13 -3.96 19.56 -54.03
C SER A 13 -5.16 19.43 -54.98
N ASP A 14 -6.38 19.52 -54.43
CA ASP A 14 -7.62 20.08 -55.03
C ASP A 14 -8.79 19.70 -54.10
N ASP A 15 -9.88 20.44 -53.90
CA ASP A 15 -10.25 21.83 -54.16
C ASP A 15 -11.58 22.05 -53.39
N ASP A 16 -12.01 23.30 -53.27
CA ASP A 16 -13.20 23.80 -52.58
C ASP A 16 -14.58 23.15 -52.92
N LEU A 17 -15.56 23.42 -52.03
CA LEU A 17 -17.03 23.63 -52.22
C LEU A 17 -17.99 22.72 -51.36
N PRO A 18 -19.27 23.10 -51.11
CA PRO A 18 -19.69 23.73 -49.85
C PRO A 18 -20.88 23.00 -49.18
N THR A 19 -21.26 23.35 -47.95
CA THR A 19 -22.62 23.02 -47.45
C THR A 19 -23.15 24.04 -46.45
N ALA A 20 -24.46 24.30 -46.58
CA ALA A 20 -25.17 25.49 -46.16
C ALA A 20 -25.72 25.46 -44.71
N ALA A 21 -26.17 26.65 -44.30
CA ALA A 21 -26.66 27.10 -42.98
C ALA A 21 -27.97 26.45 -42.47
N PRO A 22 -28.40 26.86 -41.25
CA PRO A 22 -29.79 27.25 -41.07
C PRO A 22 -29.96 28.70 -40.59
N ALA A 23 -31.15 29.21 -40.90
CA ALA A 23 -31.57 30.60 -40.97
C ALA A 23 -32.02 31.24 -39.64
N ALA A 24 -32.17 32.56 -39.71
CA ALA A 24 -32.48 33.52 -38.65
C ALA A 24 -33.97 33.87 -38.50
N GLY A 25 -34.28 34.58 -37.40
CA GLY A 25 -35.37 35.57 -37.28
C GLY A 25 -35.89 35.69 -35.84
N ALA A 26 -36.28 36.82 -35.26
CA ALA A 26 -36.16 38.25 -35.56
C ALA A 26 -36.71 39.01 -34.32
N GLY A 27 -36.28 40.27 -34.10
CA GLY A 27 -36.89 41.23 -33.16
C GLY A 27 -35.98 41.55 -31.96
N GLY A 28 -35.76 42.78 -31.53
CA GLY A 28 -36.28 44.10 -31.88
C GLY A 28 -35.37 45.17 -31.25
N ARG A 29 -35.47 46.40 -31.75
CA ARG A 29 -34.64 47.57 -31.40
C ARG A 29 -35.05 48.19 -30.06
N HIS A 30 -34.10 48.53 -29.18
CA HIS A 30 -34.17 49.79 -28.42
C HIS A 30 -32.81 50.26 -27.92
N ALA A 31 -32.58 51.57 -28.04
CA ALA A 31 -31.35 52.29 -27.72
C ALA A 31 -31.50 53.04 -26.39
N THR A 32 -30.38 53.25 -25.67
CA THR A 32 -30.00 54.45 -24.88
C THR A 32 -28.53 54.28 -24.44
N ARG A 33 -27.57 55.09 -24.94
CA ARG A 33 -26.92 56.28 -24.31
C ARG A 33 -26.30 55.98 -22.92
N SER A 34 -25.06 56.35 -22.55
CA SER A 34 -24.21 57.52 -22.84
C SER A 34 -22.76 57.30 -22.30
N SER A 35 -21.70 57.66 -23.05
CA SER A 35 -20.79 58.84 -22.87
C SER A 35 -19.57 58.70 -21.94
N GLY A 36 -18.36 58.89 -22.48
CA GLY A 36 -17.13 59.24 -21.75
C GLY A 36 -15.85 58.97 -22.56
N PRO A 37 -14.81 59.85 -22.56
CA PRO A 37 -14.24 60.36 -23.81
C PRO A 37 -12.98 59.65 -24.34
N VAL A 38 -12.87 59.68 -25.66
CA VAL A 38 -11.68 59.37 -26.46
C VAL A 38 -10.72 60.56 -26.41
N LYS A 39 -9.42 60.29 -26.21
CA LYS A 39 -8.34 61.26 -26.42
C LYS A 39 -7.44 60.73 -27.54
N ASP A 40 -7.55 61.36 -28.69
CA ASP A 40 -6.71 61.14 -29.87
C ASP A 40 -5.25 61.45 -29.58
N VAL A 41 -4.33 60.55 -29.99
CA VAL A 41 -2.98 60.94 -30.40
C VAL A 41 -2.54 60.10 -31.59
N ALA A 42 -2.61 60.77 -32.75
CA ALA A 42 -1.70 60.74 -33.89
C ALA A 42 -1.10 59.41 -34.41
N ARG A 43 -1.54 59.12 -35.63
CA ARG A 43 -0.85 58.39 -36.70
C ARG A 43 0.63 58.79 -36.81
N GLY A 44 1.53 57.86 -36.50
CA GLY A 44 2.94 57.90 -36.87
C GLY A 44 3.27 56.61 -37.62
N GLY A 45 3.42 56.70 -38.95
CA GLY A 45 3.99 55.62 -39.73
C GLY A 45 5.49 55.56 -39.48
N ASP A 46 5.99 54.38 -39.10
CA ASP A 46 7.40 54.04 -39.24
C ASP A 46 7.46 52.72 -40.02
N LYS A 47 7.83 52.82 -41.30
CA LYS A 47 8.33 51.68 -42.06
C LYS A 47 9.70 51.37 -41.45
N LYS A 48 9.80 50.24 -40.74
CA LYS A 48 11.10 49.61 -40.43
C LYS A 48 11.14 48.19 -40.95
N ASP A 49 11.90 48.09 -42.05
CA ASP A 49 12.77 47.00 -42.45
C ASP A 49 12.70 45.70 -41.63
N GLY A 50 12.16 44.67 -42.27
CA GLY A 50 13.05 43.68 -42.86
C GLY A 50 14.10 43.06 -41.94
N LYS A 51 13.71 42.52 -40.79
CA LYS A 51 14.35 41.33 -40.22
C LYS A 51 13.25 40.36 -39.78
N GLN A 52 12.93 39.41 -40.67
CA GLN A 52 12.15 38.22 -40.31
C GLN A 52 12.91 37.48 -39.21
N GLY A 53 12.63 37.82 -37.95
CA GLY A 53 12.85 36.88 -36.86
C GLY A 53 11.97 35.67 -37.14
N ARG A 54 12.58 34.48 -37.23
CA ARG A 54 11.87 33.19 -37.31
C ARG A 54 10.71 33.24 -36.32
N ARG A 55 9.48 33.18 -36.84
CA ARG A 55 8.26 33.18 -36.01
C ARG A 55 8.38 31.97 -35.09
N ARG A 56 8.60 32.23 -33.79
CA ARG A 56 8.82 31.16 -32.84
C ARG A 56 7.62 30.24 -32.85
N ALA A 57 7.87 28.96 -33.07
CA ALA A 57 6.80 27.98 -33.09
C ALA A 57 6.28 27.79 -31.66
N ALA A 58 5.01 27.40 -31.48
CA ALA A 58 4.40 27.26 -30.15
C ALA A 58 5.16 26.31 -29.20
N TRP A 59 6.00 25.41 -29.72
CA TRP A 59 6.89 24.54 -28.93
C TRP A 59 8.19 25.23 -28.46
N GLU A 60 8.55 26.40 -29.03
CA GLU A 60 9.69 27.23 -28.62
C GLU A 60 9.34 28.19 -27.47
N ASP A 61 8.05 28.51 -27.29
CA ASP A 61 7.53 29.33 -26.18
C ASP A 61 7.07 28.49 -24.96
N ILE A 62 7.36 27.19 -24.95
CA ILE A 62 7.17 26.36 -23.76
C ILE A 62 8.19 26.83 -22.71
N GLN A 63 7.68 27.48 -21.66
CA GLN A 63 8.44 27.77 -20.44
C GLN A 63 8.99 26.45 -19.91
N ARG A 64 10.30 26.24 -20.07
CA ARG A 64 10.90 24.98 -19.71
C ARG A 64 10.95 24.93 -18.19
N SER A 65 10.48 23.82 -17.60
CA SER A 65 10.42 23.67 -16.14
C SER A 65 11.76 23.79 -15.43
N TRP A 66 12.87 23.65 -16.17
CA TRP A 66 14.24 23.87 -15.68
C TRP A 66 14.69 25.34 -15.73
N ASP A 67 14.02 26.23 -16.45
CA ASP A 67 14.35 27.66 -16.47
C ASP A 67 13.98 28.36 -15.14
N THR A 68 13.06 27.77 -14.37
CA THR A 68 12.64 28.25 -13.04
C THR A 68 13.40 27.64 -11.87
N VAL A 69 14.27 26.66 -12.14
CA VAL A 69 15.09 26.03 -11.11
C VAL A 69 16.29 26.94 -10.85
N VAL A 70 16.24 27.69 -9.75
CA VAL A 70 17.30 28.64 -9.38
C VAL A 70 18.44 27.87 -8.72
N GLU A 71 19.61 27.85 -9.36
CA GLU A 71 20.83 27.31 -8.77
C GLU A 71 21.26 28.14 -7.56
N GLY A 72 21.71 27.46 -6.50
CA GLY A 72 22.32 28.11 -5.35
C GLY A 72 23.59 28.89 -5.73
N ALA A 73 24.08 29.76 -4.84
CA ALA A 73 25.28 30.57 -5.07
C ALA A 73 26.57 29.75 -5.30
N ASP A 74 26.51 28.45 -4.98
CA ASP A 74 27.53 27.42 -5.18
C ASP A 74 27.31 26.57 -6.45
N GLY A 75 26.29 26.86 -7.25
CA GLY A 75 25.89 26.08 -8.44
C GLY A 75 25.15 24.78 -8.11
N SER A 76 24.73 24.57 -6.86
CA SER A 76 24.05 23.35 -6.40
C SER A 76 22.54 23.55 -6.29
N LEU A 77 21.78 22.48 -6.53
CA LEU A 77 20.30 22.43 -6.39
C LEU A 77 19.84 21.99 -4.99
N SER A 78 20.77 21.91 -4.03
CA SER A 78 20.56 21.34 -2.70
C SER A 78 19.45 22.04 -1.90
N SER A 79 19.34 23.37 -1.98
CA SER A 79 18.37 24.15 -1.19
C SER A 79 16.91 23.87 -1.58
N THR A 80 16.62 23.70 -2.87
CA THR A 80 15.29 23.31 -3.37
C THR A 80 14.89 21.89 -3.00
N VAL A 81 15.85 20.97 -3.00
CA VAL A 81 15.64 19.56 -2.60
C VAL A 81 15.40 19.47 -1.09
N GLU A 82 16.11 20.28 -0.31
CA GLU A 82 15.96 20.35 1.14
C GLU A 82 14.57 20.87 1.54
N GLY A 83 14.05 21.90 0.85
CA GLY A 83 12.68 22.39 1.05
C GLY A 83 11.59 21.34 0.75
N LEU A 84 11.77 20.50 -0.27
CA LEU A 84 10.87 19.38 -0.57
C LEU A 84 10.90 18.30 0.53
N LEU A 85 12.10 17.98 1.02
CA LEU A 85 12.31 17.05 2.14
C LEU A 85 11.70 17.58 3.44
N GLU A 86 11.82 18.87 3.72
CA GLU A 86 11.23 19.52 4.90
C GLU A 86 9.70 19.55 4.84
N ALA A 87 9.11 19.81 3.66
CA ALA A 87 7.66 19.70 3.47
C ALA A 87 7.15 18.28 3.74
N GLY A 88 7.89 17.25 3.29
CA GLY A 88 7.61 15.85 3.60
C GLY A 88 7.73 15.52 5.09
N LYS A 89 8.72 16.10 5.80
CA LYS A 89 8.86 15.97 7.26
C LYS A 89 7.70 16.65 8.01
N ARG A 90 7.22 17.80 7.56
CA ARG A 90 6.10 18.53 8.17
C ARG A 90 4.79 17.75 8.11
N GLN A 91 4.54 17.03 7.02
CA GLN A 91 3.39 16.11 6.91
C GLN A 91 3.48 14.90 7.86
N ARG A 92 4.70 14.45 8.23
CA ARG A 92 4.90 13.37 9.23
C ARG A 92 4.63 13.82 10.67
N LEU A 93 4.84 15.12 10.97
CA LEU A 93 4.54 15.72 12.27
C LEU A 93 3.04 15.99 12.46
N LEU A 94 2.27 16.10 11.38
CA LEU A 94 0.80 16.15 11.38
C LEU A 94 0.14 14.78 11.60
N ARG A 95 0.85 13.83 12.21
CA ARG A 95 0.26 12.54 12.60
C ARG A 95 -0.80 12.80 13.66
N ASP A 96 -2.03 12.44 13.33
CA ASP A 96 -3.16 12.51 14.23
C ASP A 96 -2.91 11.63 15.48
N THR A 97 -2.62 12.28 16.60
CA THR A 97 -2.35 11.65 17.91
C THR A 97 -3.63 11.40 18.70
N THR A 98 -4.80 11.47 18.06
CA THR A 98 -6.07 11.21 18.75
C THR A 98 -6.05 9.81 19.40
N PRO A 99 -6.34 9.72 20.72
CA PRO A 99 -6.40 8.45 21.40
C PRO A 99 -7.64 7.69 20.93
N LEU A 100 -7.43 6.72 20.05
CA LEU A 100 -8.46 5.84 19.51
C LEU A 100 -8.24 4.42 20.04
N GLN A 101 -9.34 3.72 20.34
CA GLN A 101 -9.27 2.30 20.66
C GLN A 101 -8.76 1.53 19.44
N ARG A 102 -7.71 0.72 19.61
CA ARG A 102 -7.09 -0.05 18.54
C ARG A 102 -7.23 -1.55 18.79
N GLY A 103 -7.36 -2.33 17.71
CA GLY A 103 -7.30 -3.78 17.78
C GLY A 103 -5.84 -4.24 17.93
N ILE A 104 -5.42 -4.58 19.14
CA ILE A 104 -4.02 -4.94 19.43
C ILE A 104 -3.68 -6.34 18.89
N ILE A 105 -4.64 -7.27 18.93
CA ILE A 105 -4.50 -8.62 18.36
C ILE A 105 -4.99 -8.59 16.92
N ARG A 106 -4.09 -8.81 15.96
CA ARG A 106 -4.38 -8.74 14.53
C ARG A 106 -4.09 -10.06 13.85
N HIS A 107 -4.97 -10.46 12.93
CA HIS A 107 -4.76 -11.56 12.00
C HIS A 107 -4.73 -10.95 10.59
N VAL A 108 -3.52 -10.78 10.06
CA VAL A 108 -3.29 -10.08 8.80
C VAL A 108 -2.94 -11.10 7.71
N LEU A 109 -3.60 -11.03 6.56
CA LEU A 109 -3.18 -11.75 5.36
C LEU A 109 -2.66 -10.75 4.32
N LEU A 110 -1.39 -10.93 3.95
CA LEU A 110 -0.74 -10.19 2.88
C LEU A 110 -0.93 -10.95 1.56
N ILE A 111 -1.66 -10.35 0.63
CA ILE A 111 -1.87 -10.88 -0.72
C ILE A 111 -0.95 -10.12 -1.67
N LEU A 112 -0.02 -10.85 -2.28
CA LEU A 112 0.94 -10.32 -3.25
C LEU A 112 0.49 -10.64 -4.67
N ASP A 113 0.47 -9.64 -5.53
CA ASP A 113 0.41 -9.85 -6.97
C ASP A 113 1.75 -10.44 -7.46
N LEU A 114 1.68 -11.61 -8.11
CA LEU A 114 2.80 -12.30 -8.73
C LEU A 114 2.53 -12.51 -10.24
N SER A 115 1.69 -11.67 -10.84
CA SER A 115 1.33 -11.70 -12.26
C SER A 115 2.37 -11.03 -13.15
N PHE A 116 2.22 -11.23 -14.47
CA PHE A 116 3.12 -10.64 -15.48
C PHE A 116 3.28 -9.11 -15.35
N ALA A 117 2.24 -8.39 -14.89
CA ALA A 117 2.28 -6.94 -14.67
C ALA A 117 3.34 -6.49 -13.65
N MET A 118 3.83 -7.39 -12.80
CA MET A 118 4.88 -7.13 -11.81
C MET A 118 6.29 -7.15 -12.42
N THR A 119 6.43 -7.55 -13.68
CA THR A 119 7.70 -7.51 -14.42
C THR A 119 8.06 -6.09 -14.87
N GLU A 120 7.09 -5.17 -14.87
CA GLU A 120 7.31 -3.77 -15.26
C GLU A 120 8.37 -3.07 -14.38
N LYS A 121 9.05 -2.10 -14.99
CA LYS A 121 10.23 -1.40 -14.46
C LYS A 121 9.95 0.07 -14.09
N ASP A 122 8.71 0.41 -13.78
CA ASP A 122 8.36 1.73 -13.25
C ASP A 122 8.98 1.98 -11.86
N LEU A 123 9.06 0.92 -11.06
CA LEU A 123 9.74 0.82 -9.79
C LEU A 123 10.99 -0.06 -9.96
N ARG A 124 12.14 0.41 -9.47
CA ARG A 124 13.44 -0.24 -9.74
C ARG A 124 13.76 -1.34 -8.71
N PRO A 125 14.31 -2.50 -9.12
CA PRO A 125 14.58 -2.92 -10.50
C PRO A 125 13.33 -3.38 -11.29
N THR A 126 12.38 -4.01 -10.61
CA THR A 126 11.03 -4.35 -11.11
C THR A 126 10.04 -4.17 -9.95
N ARG A 127 8.75 -3.98 -10.25
CA ARG A 127 7.68 -3.97 -9.22
C ARG A 127 7.75 -5.19 -8.32
N TYR A 128 7.98 -6.36 -8.91
CA TYR A 128 8.09 -7.63 -8.21
C TYR A 128 9.18 -7.64 -7.14
N LEU A 129 10.41 -7.37 -7.54
CA LEU A 129 11.56 -7.43 -6.63
C LEU A 129 11.48 -6.36 -5.55
N LEU A 130 10.99 -5.17 -5.89
CA LEU A 130 10.79 -4.10 -4.92
C LEU A 130 9.71 -4.48 -3.90
N THR A 131 8.59 -5.03 -4.36
CA THR A 131 7.50 -5.49 -3.49
C THR A 131 7.97 -6.57 -2.53
N LEU A 132 8.75 -7.56 -2.98
CA LEU A 132 9.33 -8.57 -2.10
C LEU A 132 10.28 -7.97 -1.05
N ARG A 133 11.10 -6.99 -1.45
CA ARG A 133 12.01 -6.29 -0.53
C ARG A 133 11.23 -5.55 0.56
N TYR A 134 10.18 -4.81 0.19
CA TYR A 134 9.36 -4.07 1.14
C TYR A 134 8.49 -4.99 1.99
N ALA A 135 7.97 -6.08 1.44
CA ALA A 135 7.29 -7.12 2.21
C ALA A 135 8.23 -7.72 3.27
N THR A 136 9.50 -7.96 2.94
CA THR A 136 10.52 -8.46 3.89
C THR A 136 10.71 -7.48 5.04
N SER A 137 10.94 -6.19 4.74
CA SER A 137 11.09 -5.15 5.77
C SER A 137 9.81 -4.93 6.59
N PHE A 138 8.65 -5.02 5.95
CA PHE A 138 7.36 -4.91 6.60
C PHE A 138 7.14 -6.04 7.60
N ILE A 139 7.47 -7.29 7.25
CA ILE A 139 7.33 -8.42 8.17
C ILE A 139 8.14 -8.17 9.44
N THR A 140 9.40 -7.74 9.30
CA THR A 140 10.26 -7.46 10.46
C THR A 140 9.68 -6.35 11.34
N GLU A 141 9.25 -5.24 10.73
CA GLU A 141 8.71 -4.08 11.47
C GLU A 141 7.30 -4.38 12.05
N PHE A 142 6.49 -5.15 11.33
CA PHE A 142 5.16 -5.57 11.77
C PHE A 142 5.22 -6.41 13.04
N PHE A 143 6.11 -7.41 13.11
CA PHE A 143 6.26 -8.25 14.30
C PHE A 143 6.98 -7.54 15.45
N GLU A 144 7.82 -6.55 15.16
CA GLU A 144 8.43 -5.68 16.18
C GLU A 144 7.38 -4.81 16.88
N GLN A 145 6.46 -4.20 16.12
CA GLN A 145 5.40 -3.35 16.66
C GLN A 145 4.19 -4.15 17.18
N ASN A 146 3.96 -5.35 16.65
CA ASN A 146 2.78 -6.18 16.95
C ASN A 146 3.17 -7.62 17.32
N PRO A 147 3.81 -7.86 18.48
CA PRO A 147 4.41 -9.14 18.84
C PRO A 147 3.39 -10.29 19.05
N ILE A 148 2.12 -9.98 19.29
CA ILE A 148 1.04 -10.96 19.50
C ILE A 148 0.16 -11.17 18.28
N SER A 149 0.45 -10.46 17.18
CA SER A 149 -0.30 -10.58 15.93
C SER A 149 0.19 -11.76 15.10
N GLN A 150 -0.64 -12.21 14.18
CA GLN A 150 -0.33 -13.26 13.22
C GLN A 150 -0.37 -12.69 11.81
N LEU A 151 0.56 -13.16 10.97
CA LEU A 151 0.63 -12.82 9.56
C LEU A 151 0.53 -14.09 8.73
N GLY A 152 -0.10 -14.03 7.56
CA GLY A 152 0.00 -15.06 6.52
C GLY A 152 0.21 -14.40 5.16
N ILE A 153 0.73 -15.16 4.18
CA ILE A 153 1.06 -14.64 2.85
C ILE A 153 0.42 -15.50 1.78
N LEU A 154 -0.34 -14.85 0.89
CA LEU A 154 -0.93 -15.44 -0.31
C LEU A 154 -0.35 -14.75 -1.55
N GLY A 155 -0.32 -15.47 -2.67
CA GLY A 155 0.14 -14.96 -3.96
C GLY A 155 -0.90 -15.16 -5.04
N MET A 156 -1.08 -14.16 -5.90
CA MET A 156 -1.92 -14.28 -7.09
C MET A 156 -1.03 -14.56 -8.30
N ARG A 157 -1.15 -15.76 -8.89
CA ARG A 157 -0.31 -16.19 -10.01
C ARG A 157 -1.05 -17.17 -10.90
N ASP A 158 -0.91 -17.04 -12.22
CA ASP A 158 -1.52 -17.94 -13.21
C ASP A 158 -3.06 -18.04 -13.10
N GLY A 159 -3.73 -16.96 -12.70
CA GLY A 159 -5.18 -16.92 -12.48
C GLY A 159 -5.63 -17.64 -11.20
N LEU A 160 -4.70 -18.06 -10.34
CA LEU A 160 -4.97 -18.80 -9.12
C LEU A 160 -4.41 -18.08 -7.89
N ALA A 161 -5.01 -18.37 -6.73
CA ALA A 161 -4.45 -18.01 -5.44
C ALA A 161 -3.56 -19.14 -4.92
N LYS A 162 -2.31 -18.82 -4.60
CA LYS A 162 -1.31 -19.76 -4.09
C LYS A 162 -0.97 -19.40 -2.64
N PRO A 163 -1.11 -20.33 -1.68
CA PRO A 163 -0.67 -20.09 -0.31
C PRO A 163 0.87 -20.12 -0.26
N ILE A 164 1.49 -19.02 0.15
CA ILE A 164 2.95 -18.88 0.22
C ILE A 164 3.44 -19.19 1.63
N SER A 165 2.77 -18.60 2.63
CA SER A 165 3.06 -18.82 4.04
C SER A 165 1.76 -18.90 4.85
N PRO A 166 1.59 -19.92 5.70
CA PRO A 166 0.41 -20.06 6.53
C PRO A 166 0.34 -18.96 7.59
N LEU A 167 -0.85 -18.76 8.18
CA LEU A 167 -1.04 -17.81 9.28
C LEU A 167 -0.19 -18.24 10.49
N SER A 168 0.83 -17.44 10.83
CA SER A 168 1.82 -17.74 11.86
C SER A 168 2.33 -16.47 12.54
N GLY A 169 2.67 -16.59 13.83
CA GLY A 169 3.29 -15.51 14.62
C GLY A 169 4.82 -15.46 14.51
N THR A 170 5.44 -16.38 13.76
CA THR A 170 6.91 -16.47 13.67
C THR A 170 7.41 -15.79 12.38
N PRO A 171 8.23 -14.74 12.46
CA PRO A 171 8.69 -14.00 11.28
C PRO A 171 9.55 -14.83 10.32
N THR A 172 10.38 -15.75 10.84
CA THR A 172 11.31 -16.55 10.02
C THR A 172 10.60 -17.40 8.96
N VAL A 173 9.43 -17.95 9.30
CA VAL A 173 8.61 -18.75 8.37
C VAL A 173 8.22 -17.92 7.15
N HIS A 174 7.84 -16.66 7.37
CA HIS A 174 7.43 -15.74 6.31
C HIS A 174 8.63 -15.28 5.47
N LEU A 175 9.75 -14.96 6.11
CA LEU A 175 10.96 -14.50 5.43
C LEU A 175 11.57 -15.59 4.53
N GLU A 176 11.61 -16.84 5.00
CA GLU A 176 12.05 -17.98 4.19
C GLU A 176 11.13 -18.21 2.99
N ALA A 177 9.82 -18.04 3.18
CA ALA A 177 8.84 -18.19 2.11
C ALA A 177 9.01 -17.11 1.03
N LEU A 178 9.23 -15.84 1.41
CA LEU A 178 9.54 -14.77 0.47
C LEU A 178 10.90 -14.98 -0.23
N GLY A 179 11.89 -15.52 0.49
CA GLY A 179 13.19 -15.87 -0.09
C GLY A 179 13.07 -16.85 -1.27
N LYS A 180 12.15 -17.82 -1.18
CA LYS A 180 11.85 -18.78 -2.25
C LYS A 180 11.16 -18.16 -3.45
N LEU A 181 10.42 -17.06 -3.27
CA LEU A 181 9.79 -16.35 -4.38
C LEU A 181 10.80 -15.57 -5.21
N ARG A 182 11.89 -15.10 -4.60
CA ARG A 182 12.91 -14.30 -5.30
C ARG A 182 13.57 -15.03 -6.47
N THR A 183 13.60 -16.37 -6.45
CA THR A 183 14.12 -17.19 -7.55
C THR A 183 13.08 -17.51 -8.62
N GLN A 184 11.82 -17.11 -8.41
CA GLN A 184 10.71 -17.35 -9.33
C GLN A 184 10.33 -16.04 -10.01
N ASP A 185 10.06 -16.11 -11.31
CA ASP A 185 9.55 -14.96 -12.05
C ASP A 185 8.03 -14.84 -11.93
N PRO A 186 7.50 -13.60 -11.86
CA PRO A 186 6.07 -13.35 -11.82
C PRO A 186 5.47 -13.58 -13.22
N GLN A 187 4.38 -14.34 -13.31
CA GLN A 187 3.79 -14.80 -14.56
C GLN A 187 2.28 -14.99 -14.45
N GLY A 188 1.61 -15.01 -15.62
CA GLY A 188 0.16 -15.17 -15.72
C GLY A 188 -0.62 -13.95 -15.25
N SER A 189 -1.90 -14.16 -14.92
CA SER A 189 -2.83 -13.13 -14.46
C SER A 189 -3.09 -13.24 -12.96
N PRO A 190 -3.48 -12.17 -12.27
CA PRO A 190 -3.94 -12.27 -10.89
C PRO A 190 -5.42 -12.68 -10.83
N SER A 191 -5.83 -13.24 -9.69
CA SER A 191 -7.24 -13.54 -9.39
C SER A 191 -7.56 -13.07 -7.97
N LEU A 192 -8.33 -11.99 -7.87
CA LEU A 192 -8.78 -11.40 -6.62
C LEU A 192 -9.80 -12.30 -5.91
N GLN A 193 -10.75 -12.88 -6.64
CA GLN A 193 -11.79 -13.72 -6.06
C GLN A 193 -11.19 -14.93 -5.35
N ASN A 194 -10.34 -15.69 -6.02
CA ASN A 194 -9.69 -16.87 -5.44
C ASN A 194 -8.83 -16.49 -4.22
N ALA A 195 -8.14 -15.35 -4.29
CA ALA A 195 -7.29 -14.88 -3.20
C ALA A 195 -8.11 -14.45 -1.97
N LEU A 196 -9.23 -13.77 -2.19
CA LEU A 196 -10.16 -13.35 -1.14
C LEU A 196 -10.91 -14.54 -0.52
N GLU A 197 -11.31 -15.54 -1.30
CA GLU A 197 -11.92 -16.76 -0.79
C GLU A 197 -10.94 -17.58 0.05
N MET A 198 -9.68 -17.72 -0.41
CA MET A 198 -8.62 -18.34 0.37
C MET A 198 -8.30 -17.54 1.64
N ALA A 199 -8.33 -16.21 1.56
CA ALA A 199 -8.14 -15.35 2.72
C ALA A 199 -9.25 -15.51 3.75
N ARG A 200 -10.51 -15.57 3.29
CA ARG A 200 -11.67 -15.85 4.14
C ARG A 200 -11.55 -17.19 4.84
N ALA A 201 -11.15 -18.25 4.12
CA ALA A 201 -10.90 -19.56 4.70
C ALA A 201 -9.76 -19.54 5.74
N GLY A 202 -8.67 -18.83 5.46
CA GLY A 202 -7.53 -18.70 6.39
C GLY A 202 -7.88 -17.91 7.66
N LEU A 203 -8.79 -16.95 7.58
CA LEU A 203 -9.25 -16.12 8.71
C LEU A 203 -10.49 -16.69 9.41
N PHE A 204 -11.09 -17.77 8.92
CA PHE A 204 -12.31 -18.34 9.48
C PHE A 204 -12.16 -18.75 10.95
N HIS A 205 -11.02 -19.38 11.28
CA HIS A 205 -10.68 -19.80 12.64
C HIS A 205 -10.06 -18.70 13.51
N ALA A 206 -9.88 -17.49 12.96
CA ALA A 206 -9.37 -16.38 13.75
C ALA A 206 -10.41 -16.01 14.84
N PRO A 207 -10.00 -15.94 16.12
CA PRO A 207 -10.88 -15.54 17.21
C PRO A 207 -11.59 -14.21 16.93
N SER A 208 -12.82 -14.07 17.42
CA SER A 208 -13.63 -12.87 17.23
C SER A 208 -13.10 -11.63 17.94
N HIS A 209 -12.18 -11.79 18.90
CA HIS A 209 -11.54 -10.70 19.65
C HIS A 209 -10.36 -10.06 18.91
N GLY A 210 -9.87 -10.71 17.86
CA GLY A 210 -8.82 -10.18 16.99
C GLY A 210 -9.42 -9.51 15.76
N THR A 211 -8.71 -8.52 15.21
CA THR A 211 -9.07 -7.95 13.91
C THR A 211 -8.71 -8.92 12.79
N ARG A 212 -9.61 -9.07 11.82
CA ARG A 212 -9.38 -9.85 10.60
C ARG A 212 -9.08 -8.89 9.47
N GLU A 213 -7.85 -8.93 8.98
CA GLU A 213 -7.33 -7.93 8.05
C GLU A 213 -6.72 -8.58 6.83
N VAL A 214 -6.94 -7.98 5.67
CA VAL A 214 -6.32 -8.38 4.40
C VAL A 214 -5.67 -7.15 3.78
N LEU A 215 -4.41 -7.27 3.39
CA LEU A 215 -3.69 -6.25 2.63
C LEU A 215 -3.39 -6.81 1.24
N ILE A 216 -3.92 -6.15 0.20
CA ILE A 216 -3.68 -6.53 -1.20
C ILE A 216 -2.66 -5.57 -1.80
N ILE A 217 -1.57 -6.11 -2.34
CA ILE A 217 -0.63 -5.37 -3.18
C ILE A 217 -0.93 -5.74 -4.63
N SER A 218 -1.43 -4.77 -5.41
CA SER A 218 -1.88 -4.98 -6.78
C SER A 218 -1.04 -4.16 -7.74
N GLY A 219 -0.36 -4.86 -8.67
CA GLY A 219 0.35 -4.22 -9.77
C GLY A 219 -0.46 -4.25 -11.07
N ALA A 220 -1.20 -5.33 -11.30
CA ALA A 220 -2.08 -5.43 -12.46
C ALA A 220 -3.33 -4.55 -12.31
N LEU A 221 -3.81 -4.04 -13.44
CA LEU A 221 -5.06 -3.26 -13.54
C LEU A 221 -6.28 -4.14 -13.86
N LEU A 222 -6.07 -5.43 -14.09
CA LEU A 222 -7.09 -6.42 -14.40
C LEU A 222 -7.01 -7.59 -13.42
N SER A 223 -8.13 -8.29 -13.25
CA SER A 223 -8.24 -9.54 -12.50
C SER A 223 -8.94 -10.58 -13.36
N SER A 224 -8.50 -11.83 -13.29
CA SER A 224 -9.10 -12.98 -13.98
C SER A 224 -9.81 -13.86 -12.96
N ASP A 225 -11.09 -13.57 -12.72
CA ASP A 225 -11.89 -14.24 -11.70
C ASP A 225 -12.97 -15.15 -12.34
N PRO A 226 -13.26 -16.33 -11.75
CA PRO A 226 -14.18 -17.30 -12.34
C PRO A 226 -15.67 -16.92 -12.20
N GLY A 227 -16.03 -16.09 -11.22
CA GLY A 227 -17.43 -15.73 -10.92
C GLY A 227 -17.62 -14.26 -10.57
N ASP A 228 -18.79 -13.95 -10.01
CA ASP A 228 -19.12 -12.59 -9.58
C ASP A 228 -18.45 -12.23 -8.25
N ILE A 229 -17.45 -11.35 -8.32
CA ILE A 229 -16.71 -10.86 -7.17
C ILE A 229 -17.59 -10.10 -6.17
N HIS A 230 -18.70 -9.49 -6.58
CA HIS A 230 -19.56 -8.75 -5.66
C HIS A 230 -20.21 -9.65 -4.60
N THR A 231 -20.46 -10.93 -4.92
CA THR A 231 -20.90 -11.93 -3.95
C THR A 231 -19.84 -12.22 -2.88
N THR A 232 -18.57 -12.30 -3.30
CA THR A 232 -17.41 -12.46 -2.40
C THR A 232 -17.25 -11.21 -1.53
N ILE A 233 -17.44 -10.01 -2.07
CA ILE A 233 -17.40 -8.75 -1.30
C ILE A 233 -18.47 -8.74 -0.21
N ALA A 234 -19.70 -9.11 -0.54
CA ALA A 234 -20.79 -9.21 0.44
C ALA A 234 -20.46 -10.23 1.54
N SER A 235 -19.88 -11.36 1.17
CA SER A 235 -19.44 -12.40 2.11
C SER A 235 -18.34 -11.89 3.05
N LEU A 236 -17.34 -11.16 2.54
CA LEU A 236 -16.26 -10.58 3.35
C LEU A 236 -16.79 -9.56 4.36
N ALA A 237 -17.76 -8.74 3.95
CA ALA A 237 -18.41 -7.78 4.83
C ALA A 237 -19.20 -8.48 5.93
N ALA A 238 -19.91 -9.57 5.63
CA ALA A 238 -20.61 -10.39 6.61
C ALA A 238 -19.65 -11.01 7.64
N ASP A 239 -18.49 -11.49 7.20
CA ASP A 239 -17.46 -12.08 8.05
C ASP A 239 -16.60 -11.05 8.81
N ARG A 240 -16.91 -9.76 8.65
CA ARG A 240 -16.22 -8.61 9.26
C ARG A 240 -14.71 -8.57 8.95
N ILE A 241 -14.35 -8.97 7.73
CA ILE A 241 -12.97 -8.92 7.26
C ILE A 241 -12.71 -7.54 6.66
N ARG A 242 -11.70 -6.83 7.17
CA ARG A 242 -11.28 -5.52 6.66
C ARG A 242 -10.26 -5.71 5.55
N VAL A 243 -10.55 -5.25 4.33
CA VAL A 243 -9.63 -5.36 3.20
C VAL A 243 -9.09 -3.99 2.81
N SER A 244 -7.78 -3.81 2.91
CA SER A 244 -7.07 -2.63 2.41
C SER A 244 -6.23 -3.01 1.20
N ALA A 245 -6.03 -2.08 0.28
CA ALA A 245 -5.27 -2.34 -0.93
C ALA A 245 -4.29 -1.21 -1.25
N ILE A 246 -3.18 -1.57 -1.87
CA ILE A 246 -2.19 -0.65 -2.41
C ILE A 246 -2.03 -0.98 -3.90
N GLY A 247 -2.44 -0.05 -4.76
CA GLY A 247 -2.22 -0.13 -6.20
C GLY A 247 -0.89 0.49 -6.58
N LEU A 248 -0.11 -0.12 -7.49
CA LEU A 248 1.21 0.41 -7.88
C LEU A 248 1.17 1.45 -8.99
N ALA A 249 0.15 1.46 -9.85
CA ALA A 249 0.10 2.34 -11.01
C ALA A 249 -1.17 3.20 -11.04
N ALA A 250 -2.34 2.55 -11.01
CA ALA A 250 -3.62 3.24 -11.11
C ALA A 250 -4.64 2.68 -10.11
N GLN A 251 -5.73 3.42 -9.97
CA GLN A 251 -6.88 3.03 -9.16
C GLN A 251 -7.78 2.06 -9.94
N VAL A 252 -8.02 0.88 -9.37
CA VAL A 252 -8.97 -0.11 -9.90
C VAL A 252 -10.31 0.05 -9.19
N ALA A 253 -11.38 0.22 -9.96
CA ALA A 253 -12.73 0.47 -9.42
C ALA A 253 -13.19 -0.62 -8.46
N ILE A 254 -12.98 -1.89 -8.80
CA ILE A 254 -13.37 -3.03 -7.96
C ILE A 254 -12.60 -3.07 -6.64
N LEU A 255 -11.29 -2.78 -6.63
CA LEU A 255 -10.52 -2.68 -5.38
C LEU A 255 -11.02 -1.53 -4.50
N SER A 256 -11.36 -0.39 -5.11
CA SER A 256 -11.95 0.75 -4.41
C SER A 256 -13.29 0.37 -3.76
N GLU A 257 -14.12 -0.39 -4.46
CA GLU A 257 -15.40 -0.88 -3.95
C GLU A 257 -15.21 -1.89 -2.80
N ILE A 258 -14.28 -2.84 -2.95
CA ILE A 258 -13.91 -3.83 -1.91
C ILE A 258 -13.50 -3.09 -0.63
N CYS A 259 -12.57 -2.14 -0.72
CA CYS A 259 -12.09 -1.38 0.44
C CYS A 259 -13.20 -0.57 1.08
N THR A 260 -14.03 0.11 0.29
CA THR A 260 -15.16 0.91 0.80
C THR A 260 -16.17 0.03 1.55
N LYS A 261 -16.58 -1.10 0.96
CA LYS A 261 -17.57 -2.01 1.57
C LYS A 261 -17.03 -2.72 2.82
N THR A 262 -15.73 -3.01 2.86
CA THR A 262 -15.07 -3.70 3.99
C THR A 262 -14.45 -2.75 5.03
N LYS A 263 -14.67 -1.43 4.90
CA LYS A 263 -14.11 -0.39 5.79
C LYS A 263 -12.57 -0.39 5.85
N GLY A 264 -11.92 -0.77 4.75
CA GLY A 264 -10.48 -0.65 4.56
C GLY A 264 -10.11 0.59 3.73
N ASP A 265 -8.81 0.79 3.55
CA ASP A 265 -8.27 1.93 2.83
C ASP A 265 -7.67 1.48 1.49
N TYR A 266 -7.88 2.28 0.44
CA TYR A 266 -7.25 2.06 -0.86
C TYR A 266 -6.36 3.25 -1.21
N ASN A 267 -5.08 2.98 -1.48
CA ASN A 267 -4.11 4.00 -1.84
C ASN A 267 -3.35 3.58 -3.10
N VAL A 268 -2.98 4.56 -3.93
CA VAL A 268 -2.15 4.34 -5.11
C VAL A 268 -0.74 4.87 -4.84
N ALA A 269 0.26 4.03 -5.05
CA ALA A 269 1.65 4.41 -4.94
C ALA A 269 2.03 5.37 -6.08
N MET A 270 2.73 6.45 -5.75
CA MET A 270 3.18 7.44 -6.72
C MET A 270 4.65 7.27 -7.10
N HIS A 271 5.45 6.87 -6.11
CA HIS A 271 6.89 6.66 -6.24
C HIS A 271 7.34 5.67 -5.15
N GLU A 272 8.58 5.21 -5.25
CA GLU A 272 9.16 4.19 -4.37
C GLU A 272 9.03 4.53 -2.87
N GLU A 273 9.37 5.77 -2.47
CA GLU A 273 9.25 6.18 -1.06
C GLU A 273 7.79 6.23 -0.58
N HIS A 274 6.86 6.66 -1.42
CA HIS A 274 5.44 6.66 -1.06
C HIS A 274 4.94 5.23 -0.91
N PHE A 275 5.33 4.32 -1.81
CA PHE A 275 4.99 2.91 -1.70
C PHE A 275 5.50 2.32 -0.39
N ARG A 276 6.75 2.58 -0.01
CA ARG A 276 7.31 2.15 1.27
C ARG A 276 6.52 2.71 2.45
N THR A 277 6.15 3.99 2.39
CA THR A 277 5.38 4.66 3.45
C THR A 277 3.99 4.05 3.61
N LEU A 278 3.30 3.74 2.51
CA LEU A 278 2.01 3.04 2.53
C LEU A 278 2.13 1.64 3.13
N PHE A 279 3.14 0.88 2.71
CA PHE A 279 3.40 -0.47 3.21
C PHE A 279 3.66 -0.46 4.73
N MET A 280 4.51 0.46 5.20
CA MET A 280 4.79 0.61 6.63
C MET A 280 3.64 1.25 7.40
N GLY A 281 2.76 2.03 6.78
CA GLY A 281 1.57 2.56 7.44
C GLY A 281 0.68 1.46 8.02
N VAL A 282 0.66 0.28 7.40
CA VAL A 282 -0.15 -0.88 7.83
C VAL A 282 0.36 -1.52 9.13
N THR A 283 1.62 -1.28 9.53
CA THR A 283 2.13 -1.80 10.81
C THR A 283 1.39 -1.18 12.00
N THR A 284 0.91 0.05 11.85
CA THR A 284 0.08 0.68 12.88
C THR A 284 -1.32 0.04 12.92
N PRO A 285 -1.80 -0.40 14.09
CA PRO A 285 -3.13 -0.97 14.20
C PRO A 285 -4.22 0.02 13.80
N PRO A 286 -5.22 -0.40 13.00
CA PRO A 286 -6.30 0.48 12.58
C PRO A 286 -7.18 0.88 13.77
N PRO A 287 -7.77 2.09 13.73
CA PRO A 287 -8.70 2.52 14.77
C PRO A 287 -10.00 1.70 14.70
N THR A 288 -10.45 1.20 15.84
CA THR A 288 -11.76 0.53 15.97
C THR A 288 -12.84 1.61 15.98
N ARG A 289 -13.39 1.94 14.80
CA ARG A 289 -14.40 3.02 14.67
C ARG A 289 -15.80 2.62 15.17
N THR A 290 -16.09 1.33 15.32
CA THR A 290 -17.44 0.84 15.60
C THR A 290 -17.54 0.21 16.99
N LYS A 291 -18.46 0.71 17.84
CA LYS A 291 -18.80 0.14 19.16
C LYS A 291 -19.22 -1.34 19.09
N GLU A 292 -19.69 -1.80 17.92
CA GLU A 292 -20.22 -3.14 17.69
C GLU A 292 -19.17 -4.20 17.31
N GLN A 293 -17.96 -3.79 16.92
CA GLN A 293 -16.98 -4.71 16.32
C GLN A 293 -16.07 -5.41 17.33
N ASN A 294 -15.85 -4.83 18.51
CA ASN A 294 -15.05 -5.45 19.57
C ASN A 294 -15.79 -5.30 20.90
N GLN A 295 -16.62 -6.30 21.24
CA GLN A 295 -16.94 -6.50 22.66
C GLN A 295 -15.60 -6.80 23.35
N SER A 296 -15.16 -5.89 24.21
CA SER A 296 -13.95 -6.07 25.02
C SER A 296 -14.09 -7.37 25.79
N SER A 297 -13.41 -8.42 25.34
CA SER A 297 -13.36 -9.68 26.04
C SER A 297 -12.05 -9.77 26.79
N LEU A 298 -12.12 -10.31 28.01
CA LEU A 298 -10.94 -10.63 28.77
C LEU A 298 -10.41 -11.97 28.26
N LEU A 299 -9.20 -11.96 27.69
CA LEU A 299 -8.52 -13.18 27.28
C LEU A 299 -7.68 -13.72 28.43
N MET A 300 -7.74 -15.03 28.63
CA MET A 300 -6.85 -15.74 29.54
C MET A 300 -5.47 -15.87 28.89
N MET A 301 -4.49 -15.14 29.42
CA MET A 301 -3.10 -15.18 28.95
C MET A 301 -2.24 -16.11 29.80
N GLY A 302 -1.37 -16.89 29.17
CA GLY A 302 -0.35 -17.69 29.84
C GLY A 302 0.97 -16.94 29.91
N PHE A 303 1.53 -16.74 31.10
CA PHE A 303 2.84 -16.14 31.30
C PHE A 303 3.85 -17.24 31.67
N PRO A 304 4.69 -17.70 30.72
CA PRO A 304 5.65 -18.76 31.00
C PRO A 304 6.78 -18.26 31.91
N SER A 305 7.12 -19.03 32.94
CA SER A 305 8.32 -18.80 33.74
C SER A 305 9.54 -19.43 33.06
N ARG A 306 10.62 -18.67 32.89
CA ARG A 306 11.87 -19.20 32.33
C ARG A 306 12.51 -20.19 33.32
N THR A 307 12.55 -21.47 32.95
CA THR A 307 13.25 -22.51 33.71
C THR A 307 14.48 -22.99 32.95
N ILE A 308 15.62 -23.10 33.63
CA ILE A 308 16.82 -23.71 33.06
C ILE A 308 16.73 -25.22 33.29
N ALA A 309 16.65 -25.99 32.20
CA ALA A 309 16.65 -27.44 32.29
C ALA A 309 18.02 -27.93 32.78
N LYS A 310 18.04 -28.78 33.81
CA LYS A 310 19.27 -29.37 34.36
C LYS A 310 19.82 -30.52 33.50
N ALA A 311 18.97 -31.09 32.64
CA ALA A 311 19.29 -32.19 31.74
C ALA A 311 18.75 -31.89 30.33
N PRO A 312 19.39 -32.43 29.27
CA PRO A 312 18.88 -32.28 27.91
C PRO A 312 17.49 -32.92 27.80
N THR A 313 16.52 -32.15 27.33
CA THR A 313 15.15 -32.59 27.11
C THR A 313 14.74 -32.35 25.66
N LEU A 314 13.87 -33.20 25.13
CA LEU A 314 13.34 -33.04 23.78
C LEU A 314 12.35 -31.87 23.75
N ARG A 315 12.45 -31.03 22.72
CA ARG A 315 11.57 -29.87 22.54
C ARG A 315 10.20 -30.32 22.01
N VAL A 316 9.15 -30.08 22.78
CA VAL A 316 7.77 -30.32 22.34
C VAL A 316 7.35 -29.18 21.39
N SER A 317 7.71 -29.29 20.12
CA SER A 317 7.20 -28.43 19.03
C SER A 317 6.59 -29.24 17.87
N ARG A 318 6.71 -30.57 17.92
CA ARG A 318 5.93 -31.55 17.17
C ARG A 318 5.54 -32.64 18.15
N VAL A 319 4.27 -32.71 18.52
CA VAL A 319 3.77 -33.70 19.48
C VAL A 319 3.78 -35.09 18.84
N ARG A 320 4.54 -36.02 19.42
CA ARG A 320 4.02 -37.37 19.63
C ARG A 320 3.27 -37.32 20.97
N ALA A 321 2.01 -37.72 20.93
CA ALA A 321 1.21 -37.95 22.11
C ALA A 321 1.86 -39.10 22.88
N ASP A 322 2.09 -38.90 24.19
CA ASP A 322 2.17 -39.92 25.25
C ASP A 322 2.82 -39.25 26.48
N ALA A 323 2.01 -38.70 27.40
CA ALA A 323 2.37 -38.52 28.81
C ALA A 323 1.15 -38.05 29.65
N ASP A 324 1.06 -38.61 30.85
CA ASP A 324 -0.07 -38.73 31.79
C ASP A 324 -0.75 -37.43 32.32
N PRO A 325 -1.99 -37.52 32.87
CA PRO A 325 -2.92 -36.40 32.97
C PRO A 325 -2.83 -35.52 34.22
N GLU A 326 -1.98 -35.81 35.21
CA GLU A 326 -2.32 -35.39 36.59
C GLU A 326 -1.75 -34.04 37.09
N HIS A 327 -0.79 -33.39 36.41
CA HIS A 327 -0.14 -32.19 36.97
C HIS A 327 0.29 -31.12 35.94
N ALA A 328 -0.62 -30.69 35.06
CA ALA A 328 -0.33 -29.62 34.10
C ALA A 328 -1.18 -28.35 34.33
N PRO A 329 -0.63 -27.25 34.86
CA PRO A 329 -1.12 -25.94 34.45
C PRO A 329 -0.78 -25.79 32.95
N ARG A 330 -1.71 -26.22 32.08
CA ARG A 330 -1.73 -26.08 30.62
C ARG A 330 -0.35 -26.01 29.94
N ALA A 331 0.12 -27.16 29.45
CA ALA A 331 1.24 -27.34 28.51
C ALA A 331 2.45 -26.40 28.70
N VAL A 332 3.50 -26.90 29.36
CA VAL A 332 4.80 -26.22 29.41
C VAL A 332 5.44 -26.25 28.01
N ILE A 333 5.12 -25.26 27.17
CA ILE A 333 5.69 -25.12 25.83
C ILE A 333 7.06 -24.43 25.96
N SER A 334 8.12 -25.16 25.68
CA SER A 334 9.50 -24.64 25.67
C SER A 334 9.87 -24.06 24.30
N SER A 335 9.31 -22.91 23.95
CA SER A 335 9.88 -22.04 22.91
C SER A 335 10.23 -20.69 23.49
N SER A 336 11.53 -20.38 23.55
CA SER A 336 11.99 -19.01 23.73
C SER A 336 11.54 -18.18 22.54
N LEU A 337 10.61 -17.24 22.77
CA LEU A 337 10.52 -16.05 21.93
C LEU A 337 11.88 -15.31 22.04
N PRO A 338 12.43 -14.74 20.96
CA PRO A 338 13.76 -14.14 20.99
C PRO A 338 13.71 -12.89 21.88
N SER A 339 14.29 -12.99 23.08
CA SER A 339 14.63 -11.82 23.90
C SER A 339 16.05 -11.40 23.52
N ALA A 340 16.19 -10.15 23.09
CA ALA A 340 17.47 -9.50 22.86
C ALA A 340 18.37 -9.63 24.11
N GLU A 341 19.63 -9.92 23.86
CA GLU A 341 20.67 -10.16 24.84
C GLU A 341 21.00 -8.85 25.58
N LEU A 342 20.61 -8.75 26.85
CA LEU A 342 21.04 -7.68 27.75
C LEU A 342 21.94 -8.28 28.83
N ALA A 343 23.19 -7.84 28.80
CA ALA A 343 24.29 -8.34 29.59
C ALA A 343 24.06 -8.17 31.10
N ARG A 344 24.51 -9.21 31.81
CA ARG A 344 24.71 -9.42 33.25
C ARG A 344 24.78 -8.18 34.16
N GLY A 345 23.98 -8.24 35.23
CA GLY A 345 24.20 -7.61 36.53
C GLY A 345 23.66 -8.51 37.64
N VAL A 346 24.47 -8.76 38.67
CA VAL A 346 24.29 -9.80 39.72
C VAL A 346 23.45 -9.29 40.91
N VAL A 347 22.97 -10.22 41.76
CA VAL A 347 22.41 -10.10 43.13
C VAL A 347 20.86 -9.98 43.15
N GLY A 348 20.06 -10.74 43.91
CA GLY A 348 20.27 -11.71 44.98
C GLY A 348 18.95 -12.42 45.36
N ARG A 349 19.04 -13.37 46.30
CA ARG A 349 17.98 -14.30 46.75
C ARG A 349 16.72 -13.63 47.31
N GLY A 350 15.56 -14.23 47.06
CA GLY A 350 14.32 -13.98 47.79
C GLY A 350 13.25 -15.04 47.49
N SER A 351 12.94 -15.87 48.48
CA SER A 351 11.82 -16.83 48.52
C SER A 351 10.47 -16.11 48.65
N GLY A 352 9.42 -16.56 47.95
CA GLY A 352 8.06 -16.09 48.29
C GLY A 352 6.95 -16.48 47.30
N VAL A 353 6.19 -17.51 47.69
CA VAL A 353 4.72 -17.67 47.62
C VAL A 353 3.97 -17.15 46.39
N GLY A 354 3.30 -18.07 45.69
CA GLY A 354 2.36 -17.77 44.61
C GLY A 354 1.17 -16.94 45.07
N GLY A 355 0.92 -15.86 44.36
CA GLY A 355 -0.33 -15.09 44.39
C GLY A 355 -0.71 -14.74 42.96
N GLY A 356 -1.90 -15.16 42.54
CA GLY A 356 -2.47 -14.70 41.28
C GLY A 356 -2.79 -13.22 41.39
N LEU A 357 -2.05 -12.37 40.66
CA LEU A 357 -2.40 -10.96 40.54
C LEU A 357 -3.39 -10.77 39.39
N LEU A 358 -4.61 -10.39 39.76
CA LEU A 358 -5.61 -9.80 38.89
C LEU A 358 -5.18 -8.36 38.60
N PHE A 359 -4.74 -8.06 37.37
CA PHE A 359 -4.44 -6.68 36.97
C PHE A 359 -5.57 -6.10 36.13
N CYS A 360 -6.18 -5.03 36.64
CA CYS A 360 -6.97 -4.10 35.86
C CYS A 360 -5.99 -3.08 35.26
N VAL A 361 -5.81 -3.09 33.94
CA VAL A 361 -4.98 -2.09 33.25
C VAL A 361 -5.79 -0.81 33.11
N SER A 362 -5.74 0.04 34.14
CA SER A 362 -5.96 1.46 33.99
C SER A 362 -4.60 2.10 33.75
N CYS A 363 -4.30 2.49 32.52
CA CYS A 363 -3.13 3.31 32.23
C CYS A 363 -3.58 4.78 32.27
N GLY A 364 -3.14 5.46 33.34
CA GLY A 364 -3.29 6.90 33.50
C GLY A 364 -2.07 7.66 32.98
N VAL A 365 -2.40 8.78 32.35
CA VAL A 365 -1.65 9.97 31.91
C VAL A 365 -0.65 9.79 30.77
#